data_AF-A0A1B8Q1U9-F1
#
_entry.id   AF-A0A1B8Q1U9-F1
#
_cell.length_a   1.000
_cell.length_b   1.000
_cell.length_c   1.000
_cell.angle_alpha   90.00
_cell.angle_beta   90.00
_cell.angle_gamma   90.00
#
_symmetry.space_group_name_H-M   'P 1'
#
loop_
_entity.id
_entity.type
_entity.pdbx_description
1 polymer ?
#
loop_
_entity_poly.entity_id
_entity_poly.type
_entity_poly.pdbx_seq_one_letter_code
_entity_poly.pdbx_strand_id
1 'polypeptide(L)'
;MQDIYNLDINVVNQLAGIDPVLNPDWQEILDGIIPQLDEESQTVVASTVLAPKGIIYSKTTGKYFAKKPATLAQTLQSLPLQNKQLIKAAQILQDVYQTTPP
;
A
#
# COMPACT_ATOMS: atom_id res chain seq x y z
N MET A 1 17.36 -7.42 -18.18
CA MET A 1 16.92 -6.98 -16.84
C MET A 1 17.79 -5.81 -16.44
N GLN A 2 17.20 -4.79 -15.84
CA GLN A 2 17.86 -3.56 -15.40
C GLN A 2 17.98 -3.54 -13.88
N ASP A 3 19.08 -2.96 -13.41
CA ASP A 3 19.30 -2.65 -12.00
C ASP A 3 18.50 -1.39 -11.62
N ILE A 4 17.85 -1.40 -10.46
CA ILE A 4 17.11 -0.28 -9.88
C ILE A 4 17.96 1.00 -9.79
N TYR A 5 19.28 0.87 -9.56
CA TYR A 5 20.19 2.01 -9.50
C TYR A 5 20.49 2.65 -10.86
N ASN A 6 20.09 1.99 -11.96
CA ASN A 6 20.25 2.45 -13.33
C ASN A 6 18.92 2.84 -13.99
N LEU A 7 17.83 2.92 -13.22
CA LEU A 7 16.53 3.37 -13.72
C LEU A 7 16.57 4.83 -14.15
N ASP A 8 15.85 5.13 -15.24
CA ASP A 8 15.59 6.52 -15.64
C ASP A 8 14.85 7.27 -14.52
N ILE A 9 15.22 8.53 -14.30
CA ILE A 9 14.66 9.36 -13.23
C ILE A 9 13.12 9.47 -13.32
N ASN A 10 12.55 9.41 -14.51
CA ASN A 10 11.10 9.42 -14.69
C ASN A 10 10.46 8.14 -14.15
N VAL A 11 11.10 6.99 -14.30
CA VAL A 11 10.61 5.70 -13.78
C VAL A 11 10.69 5.69 -12.25
N VAL A 12 11.77 6.25 -11.68
CA VAL A 12 11.91 6.43 -10.23
C VAL A 12 10.80 7.34 -9.69
N ASN A 13 10.54 8.46 -10.35
CA ASN A 13 9.48 9.39 -9.97
C ASN A 13 8.09 8.76 -10.08
N GLN A 14 7.84 7.95 -11.11
CA GLN A 14 6.61 7.19 -11.25
C GLN A 14 6.42 6.21 -10.09
N LEU A 15 7.43 5.37 -9.79
CA LEU A 15 7.38 4.42 -8.66
C LEU A 15 7.16 5.13 -7.31
N ALA A 16 7.87 6.23 -7.05
CA ALA A 16 7.72 7.00 -5.83
C ALA A 16 6.35 7.67 -5.72
N GLY A 17 5.78 8.09 -6.85
CA GLY A 17 4.50 8.78 -6.95
C GLY A 17 3.27 7.87 -6.89
N ILE A 18 3.43 6.54 -6.95
CA ILE A 18 2.29 5.62 -6.90
C ILE A 18 1.50 5.80 -5.61
N ASP A 19 0.21 6.07 -5.74
CA ASP A 19 -0.77 6.01 -4.66
C ASP A 19 -2.03 5.30 -5.17
N PRO A 20 -2.38 4.10 -4.64
CA PRO A 20 -3.55 3.35 -5.09
C PRO A 20 -4.89 4.06 -4.90
N VAL A 21 -4.95 5.11 -4.08
CA VAL A 21 -6.15 5.92 -3.85
C VAL A 21 -6.26 7.04 -4.89
N LEU A 22 -5.13 7.65 -5.29
CA LEU A 22 -5.10 8.82 -6.18
C LEU A 22 -4.85 8.46 -7.64
N ASN A 23 -4.18 7.35 -7.90
CA ASN A 23 -3.78 6.89 -9.23
C ASN A 23 -4.57 5.61 -9.58
N PRO A 24 -5.65 5.67 -10.37
CA PRO A 24 -6.43 4.47 -10.71
C PRO A 24 -5.67 3.48 -11.60
N ASP A 25 -4.66 3.96 -12.34
CA ASP A 25 -3.79 3.25 -13.27
C ASP A 25 -2.53 2.66 -12.61
N TRP A 26 -2.41 2.75 -11.29
CA TRP A 26 -1.23 2.32 -10.54
C TRP A 26 -0.79 0.87 -10.80
N GLN A 27 -1.74 -0.05 -11.06
CA GLN A 27 -1.44 -1.44 -11.38
C GLN A 27 -0.74 -1.57 -12.74
N GLU A 28 -1.20 -0.84 -13.75
CA GLU A 28 -0.60 -0.86 -15.09
C GLU A 28 0.82 -0.28 -15.07
N ILE A 29 1.05 0.76 -14.27
CA ILE A 29 2.38 1.34 -14.05
C ILE A 29 3.34 0.29 -13.46
N LEU A 30 2.90 -0.45 -12.44
CA LEU A 30 3.72 -1.52 -11.84
C LEU A 30 3.96 -2.66 -12.82
N ASP A 31 2.94 -3.11 -13.53
CA ASP A 31 3.05 -4.19 -14.52
C ASP A 31 3.97 -3.80 -15.69
N GLY A 32 4.09 -2.51 -15.99
CA GLY A 32 5.05 -1.98 -16.96
C GLY A 32 6.49 -1.92 -16.44
N ILE A 33 6.71 -1.54 -15.18
CA ILE A 33 8.04 -1.26 -14.64
C ILE A 33 8.70 -2.51 -14.03
N ILE A 34 7.98 -3.24 -13.18
CA ILE A 34 8.55 -4.33 -12.37
C ILE A 34 9.19 -5.44 -13.22
N PRO A 35 8.58 -5.93 -14.33
CA PRO A 35 9.17 -7.00 -15.12
C PRO A 35 10.49 -6.63 -15.81
N GLN A 36 10.81 -5.34 -15.90
CA GLN A 36 12.07 -4.87 -16.49
C GLN A 36 13.23 -4.96 -15.50
N LEU A 37 12.93 -5.04 -14.19
CA LEU A 37 13.90 -5.10 -13.11
C LEU A 37 14.41 -6.53 -12.90
N ASP A 38 15.66 -6.67 -12.44
CA ASP A 38 16.17 -7.93 -11.92
C ASP A 38 15.53 -8.30 -10.57
N GLU A 39 15.71 -9.54 -10.12
CA GLU A 39 15.05 -10.09 -8.92
C GLU A 39 15.44 -9.37 -7.62
N GLU A 40 16.69 -8.90 -7.51
CA GLU A 40 17.16 -8.14 -6.35
C GLU A 40 16.49 -6.76 -6.34
N SER A 41 16.49 -6.08 -7.49
CA SER A 41 15.80 -4.80 -7.69
C SER A 41 14.30 -4.88 -7.41
N GLN A 42 13.61 -5.93 -7.89
CA GLN A 42 12.20 -6.16 -7.58
C GLN A 42 11.96 -6.30 -6.07
N THR A 43 12.86 -6.99 -5.37
CA THR A 43 12.79 -7.17 -3.91
C THR A 43 12.98 -5.84 -3.18
N VAL A 44 13.92 -5.00 -3.65
CA VAL A 44 14.15 -3.66 -3.12
C VAL A 44 12.92 -2.78 -3.34
N VAL A 45 12.38 -2.69 -4.56
CA VAL A 45 11.15 -1.92 -4.84
C VAL A 45 9.99 -2.39 -3.98
N ALA A 46 9.77 -3.70 -3.88
CA ALA A 46 8.68 -4.26 -3.10
C ALA A 46 8.77 -3.88 -1.61
N SER A 47 9.96 -3.98 -1.01
CA SER A 47 10.16 -3.74 0.43
C SER A 47 10.26 -2.25 0.79
N THR A 48 10.86 -1.43 -0.07
CA THR A 48 11.19 -0.03 0.25
C THR A 48 10.20 0.99 -0.31
N VAL A 49 9.55 0.69 -1.43
CA VAL A 49 8.61 1.60 -2.09
C VAL A 49 7.17 1.13 -1.91
N LEU A 50 6.88 -0.13 -2.24
CA LEU A 50 5.50 -0.63 -2.32
C LEU A 50 4.91 -0.98 -0.95
N ALA A 51 5.65 -1.73 -0.13
CA ALA A 51 5.17 -2.17 1.18
C ALA A 51 4.79 -1.01 2.13
N PRO A 52 5.55 0.10 2.23
CA PRO A 52 5.15 1.26 3.02
C PRO A 52 3.85 1.92 2.54
N LYS A 53 3.54 1.82 1.25
CA LYS A 53 2.28 2.30 0.65
C LYS A 53 1.14 1.27 0.78
N GLY A 54 1.37 0.16 1.47
CA GLY A 54 0.41 -0.93 1.62
C GLY A 54 0.20 -1.75 0.34
N ILE A 55 1.07 -1.63 -0.65
CA ILE A 55 0.97 -2.38 -1.91
C ILE A 55 1.69 -3.72 -1.76
N ILE A 56 1.00 -4.81 -2.10
CA ILE A 56 1.49 -6.18 -1.90
C ILE A 56 1.30 -6.97 -3.18
N TYR A 57 2.33 -7.73 -3.58
CA TYR A 57 2.22 -8.69 -4.68
C TYR A 57 1.65 -10.02 -4.20
N SER A 58 0.61 -10.52 -4.87
CA SER A 58 0.10 -11.86 -4.67
C SER A 58 0.63 -12.78 -5.76
N LYS A 59 1.45 -13.75 -5.36
CA LYS A 59 1.94 -14.79 -6.27
C LYS A 59 0.82 -15.66 -6.84
N THR A 60 -0.28 -15.81 -6.11
CA THR A 60 -1.41 -16.67 -6.51
C THR A 60 -2.20 -16.07 -7.67
N THR A 61 -2.41 -14.75 -7.65
CA THR A 61 -3.17 -14.04 -8.70
C THR A 61 -2.25 -13.36 -9.71
N GLY A 62 -0.93 -13.32 -9.45
CA GLY A 62 0.07 -12.67 -10.30
C GLY A 62 -0.12 -11.16 -10.38
N LYS A 63 -0.67 -10.53 -9.33
CA LYS A 63 -1.06 -9.11 -9.35
C LYS A 63 -0.68 -8.38 -8.07
N TYR A 64 -0.58 -7.07 -8.17
CA TYR A 64 -0.44 -6.17 -7.03
C TYR A 64 -1.81 -5.76 -6.45
N PHE A 65 -1.89 -5.68 -5.13
CA PHE A 65 -3.10 -5.26 -4.41
C PHE A 65 -2.74 -4.22 -3.36
N ALA A 66 -3.57 -3.19 -3.25
CA ALA A 66 -3.48 -2.22 -2.18
C ALA A 66 -4.23 -2.73 -0.96
N LYS A 67 -3.50 -2.96 0.13
CA LYS A 67 -4.08 -3.28 1.43
C LYS A 67 -4.54 -1.98 2.08
N LYS A 68 -5.84 -1.89 2.36
CA LYS A 68 -6.37 -0.79 3.16
C LYS A 68 -5.71 -0.79 4.54
N PRO A 69 -5.28 0.38 5.06
CA PRO A 69 -4.74 0.48 6.40
C PRO A 69 -5.79 0.00 7.41
N ALA A 70 -5.32 -0.60 8.50
CA ALA A 70 -6.19 -0.99 9.60
C ALA A 70 -6.84 0.28 10.19
N THR A 71 -8.13 0.21 10.48
CA THR A 71 -8.82 1.33 11.11
C THR A 71 -8.38 1.49 12.55
N LEU A 72 -8.57 2.68 13.13
CA LEU A 72 -8.26 2.92 14.54
C LEU A 72 -8.96 1.89 15.44
N ALA A 73 -10.21 1.54 15.15
CA ALA A 73 -10.94 0.51 15.88
C ALA A 73 -10.26 -0.87 15.80
N GLN A 74 -9.82 -1.29 14.61
CA GLN A 74 -9.11 -2.55 14.41
C GLN A 74 -7.76 -2.57 15.15
N THR A 75 -7.01 -1.46 15.08
CA THR A 75 -5.74 -1.31 15.79
C THR A 75 -5.95 -1.42 17.30
N LEU A 76 -6.96 -0.74 17.85
CA LEU A 76 -7.26 -0.77 19.28
C LEU A 76 -7.74 -2.13 19.78
N GLN A 77 -8.43 -2.91 18.94
CA GLN A 77 -8.81 -4.30 19.26
C GLN A 77 -7.61 -5.26 19.29
N SER A 78 -6.57 -4.98 18.49
CA SER A 78 -5.37 -5.82 18.40
C SER A 78 -4.36 -5.59 19.54
N LEU A 79 -4.48 -4.44 20.23
CA LEU A 79 -3.66 -4.11 21.38
C LEU A 79 -4.26 -4.73 22.65
N PRO A 80 -3.45 -5.07 23.67
CA PRO A 80 -3.94 -5.49 24.98
C PRO A 80 -4.52 -4.30 25.77
N LEU A 81 -5.46 -3.57 25.17
CA LEU A 81 -6.16 -2.44 25.76
C LEU A 81 -7.41 -2.94 26.47
N GLN A 82 -7.48 -2.76 27.79
CA GLN A 82 -8.66 -3.11 28.57
C GLN A 82 -9.78 -2.05 28.51
N ASN A 83 -9.52 -0.90 27.86
CA ASN A 83 -10.47 0.22 27.84
C ASN A 83 -11.54 0.06 26.74
N LYS A 84 -12.65 -0.58 27.11
CA LYS A 84 -13.82 -0.80 26.23
C LYS A 84 -14.47 0.49 25.72
N GLN A 85 -14.37 1.60 26.44
CA GLN A 85 -14.94 2.88 26.01
C GLN A 85 -14.13 3.48 24.86
N LEU A 86 -12.80 3.37 24.90
CA LEU A 86 -11.92 3.83 23.83
C LEU A 86 -12.18 3.08 22.52
N ILE A 87 -12.35 1.74 22.60
CA ILE A 87 -12.68 0.91 21.43
C ILE A 87 -14.04 1.34 20.84
N LYS A 88 -15.05 1.56 21.69
CA LYS A 88 -16.38 2.00 21.24
C LYS A 88 -16.36 3.38 20.61
N ALA A 89 -15.59 4.33 21.16
CA ALA A 89 -15.43 5.66 20.59
C ALA A 89 -14.77 5.61 19.20
N ALA A 90 -13.75 4.77 19.02
CA ALA A 90 -13.10 4.59 17.72
C ALA A 90 -14.03 3.96 16.67
N GLN A 91 -14.90 3.03 17.07
CA GLN A 91 -15.93 2.46 16.18
C GLN A 91 -16.93 3.53 15.73
N ILE A 92 -17.46 4.33 16.66
CA ILE A 92 -18.40 5.41 16.33
C ILE A 92 -17.77 6.41 15.34
N LEU A 93 -16.51 6.82 15.57
CA LEU A 93 -15.80 7.72 14.66
C LEU A 93 -15.61 7.10 13.27
N GLN A 94 -15.32 5.79 13.20
CA GLN A 94 -15.24 5.08 11.93
C GLN A 94 -16.58 5.05 11.19
N ASP A 95 -17.68 4.79 11.89
CA ASP A 95 -19.02 4.75 11.29
C ASP A 95 -19.43 6.13 10.75
N VAL A 96 -19.12 7.21 11.48
CA VAL A 96 -19.37 8.59 11.04
C VAL A 96 -18.57 8.92 9.77
N TYR A 97 -17.30 8.54 9.71
CA TYR A 97 -16.44 8.76 8.54
C TYR A 97 -16.94 7.99 7.30
N GLN A 98 -17.49 6.79 7.49
CA GLN A 98 -18.03 5.99 6.38
C GLN A 98 -19.37 6.50 5.86
N THR A 99 -20.18 7.11 6.73
CA THR A 99 -21.49 7.68 6.38
C THR A 99 -21.40 9.12 5.87
N THR A 100 -20.29 9.81 6.15
CA THR A 100 -20.01 11.18 5.73
C THR A 100 -18.57 11.30 5.24
N PRO A 101 -18.23 10.71 4.09
CA PRO A 101 -16.92 10.93 3.49
C PRO A 101 -16.79 12.41 3.06
N PRO A 102 -15.59 13.02 3.19
CA PRO A 102 -15.33 14.38 2.71
C PRO A 102 -15.49 14.52 1.19
#